data_AF-A0A4R4W0Y6-F1
#
_entry.id   AF-A0A4R4W0Y6-F1
#
_cell.length_a   1.000
_cell.length_b   1.000
_cell.length_c   1.000
_cell.angle_alpha   90.00
_cell.angle_beta   90.00
_cell.angle_gamma   90.00
#
_symmetry.space_group_name_H-M   'P 1'
#
loop_
_entity.id
_entity.type
_entity.pdbx_description
1 polymer ?
#
loop_
_entity_poly.entity_id
_entity_poly.type
_entity_poly.pdbx_seq_one_letter_code
_entity_poly.pdbx_strand_id
1 'polypeptide(L)'
;MPTPWTRRLQVLTAAASAVFTAGTALQNFVIIDLEMIEHSMCLAGLSAAEAAGAAPGLLAFLRGVGVAFIVGNALALLAPRGWAWVFWVVLAVNLGQAAGPFGMIPPEVYRASLDLYGPAGILPTAVTDGGAAILVIVLLISLAVFRRPWACLSHKKER
;
A
#
# COMPACT_ATOMS: atom_id res chain seq x y z
N MET A 1 -13.79 -21.52 -16.98
CA MET A 1 -14.20 -21.58 -15.56
C MET A 1 -13.03 -21.13 -14.69
N PRO A 2 -13.26 -20.37 -13.60
CA PRO A 2 -12.20 -20.02 -12.65
C PRO A 2 -11.54 -21.29 -12.13
N THR A 3 -10.21 -21.37 -12.18
CA THR A 3 -9.50 -22.47 -11.52
C THR A 3 -9.46 -22.21 -10.01
N PRO A 4 -9.23 -23.24 -9.18
CA PRO A 4 -9.02 -23.04 -7.74
C PRO A 4 -7.93 -22.00 -7.44
N TRP A 5 -6.91 -21.90 -8.30
CA TRP A 5 -5.85 -20.89 -8.21
C TRP A 5 -6.36 -19.47 -8.45
N THR A 6 -7.26 -19.26 -9.40
CA THR A 6 -7.93 -17.96 -9.62
C THR A 6 -8.64 -17.49 -8.36
N ARG A 7 -9.42 -18.38 -7.75
CA ARG A 7 -10.22 -18.03 -6.58
C ARG A 7 -9.33 -17.75 -5.37
N ARG A 8 -8.29 -18.55 -5.15
CA ARG A 8 -7.30 -18.32 -4.09
C ARG A 8 -6.61 -16.98 -4.23
N LEU A 9 -6.16 -16.61 -5.43
CA LEU A 9 -5.53 -15.31 -5.69
C LEU A 9 -6.48 -14.13 -5.40
N GLN A 10 -7.73 -14.23 -5.83
CA GLN A 10 -8.74 -13.19 -5.59
C GLN A 10 -9.07 -13.02 -4.11
N VAL A 11 -9.23 -14.13 -3.38
CA VAL A 11 -9.50 -14.09 -1.93
C VAL A 11 -8.30 -13.56 -1.16
N LEU A 12 -7.09 -14.01 -1.51
CA LEU A 12 -5.84 -13.48 -0.94
C LEU A 12 -5.74 -11.97 -1.15
N THR A 13 -6.01 -11.51 -2.37
CA THR A 13 -5.98 -10.08 -2.72
C THR A 13 -7.00 -9.31 -1.89
N ALA A 14 -8.24 -9.77 -1.80
CA ALA A 14 -9.27 -9.10 -1.01
C ALA A 14 -8.90 -9.04 0.49
N ALA A 15 -8.38 -10.14 1.04
CA ALA A 15 -7.94 -10.18 2.43
C ALA A 15 -6.76 -9.24 2.69
N ALA A 16 -5.74 -9.26 1.83
CA ALA A 16 -4.60 -8.35 1.91
C ALA A 16 -5.05 -6.88 1.81
N SER A 17 -5.91 -6.55 0.84
CA SER A 17 -6.43 -5.20 0.68
C SER A 17 -7.29 -4.73 1.86
N ALA A 18 -8.01 -5.62 2.55
CA ALA A 18 -8.69 -5.27 3.79
C ALA A 18 -7.69 -4.85 4.88
N VAL A 19 -6.63 -5.64 5.06
CA VAL A 19 -5.53 -5.32 6.01
C VAL A 19 -4.84 -4.03 5.62
N PHE A 20 -4.52 -3.82 4.33
CA PHE A 20 -3.87 -2.60 3.86
C PHE A 20 -4.78 -1.38 3.98
N THR A 21 -6.09 -1.52 3.78
CA THR A 21 -7.04 -0.41 4.02
C THR A 21 -6.96 0.06 5.47
N ALA A 22 -7.01 -0.89 6.42
CA ALA A 22 -6.94 -0.57 7.85
C ALA A 22 -5.55 -0.04 8.25
N GLY A 23 -4.47 -0.67 7.77
CA GLY A 23 -3.10 -0.25 8.03
C GLY A 23 -2.79 1.12 7.45
N THR A 24 -3.20 1.41 6.21
CA THR A 24 -3.06 2.73 5.59
C THR A 24 -3.90 3.76 6.32
N ALA A 25 -5.11 3.43 6.78
CA ALA A 25 -5.90 4.35 7.61
C ALA A 25 -5.19 4.66 8.93
N LEU A 26 -4.63 3.66 9.61
CA LEU A 26 -3.86 3.86 10.84
C LEU A 26 -2.61 4.71 10.59
N GLN A 27 -1.81 4.36 9.57
CA GLN A 27 -0.63 5.12 9.18
C GLN A 27 -1.00 6.57 8.86
N ASN A 28 -2.00 6.75 8.00
CA ASN A 28 -2.39 8.04 7.48
C ASN A 28 -3.00 8.90 8.56
N PHE A 29 -3.86 8.37 9.45
CA PHE A 29 -4.62 9.18 10.40
C PHE A 29 -4.04 9.28 11.80
N VAL A 30 -3.29 8.30 12.24
CA VAL A 30 -2.79 8.20 13.63
C VAL A 30 -1.28 8.39 13.72
N ILE A 31 -0.50 7.85 12.77
CA ILE A 31 0.97 7.94 12.83
C ILE A 31 1.51 9.17 12.10
N ILE A 32 1.01 9.47 10.90
CA ILE A 32 1.40 10.66 10.14
C ILE A 32 0.61 11.85 10.67
N ASP A 33 1.01 12.41 11.81
CA ASP A 33 0.48 13.67 12.31
C ASP A 33 1.45 14.84 12.04
N LEU A 34 1.07 16.03 12.51
CA LEU A 34 1.85 17.24 12.28
C LEU A 34 3.21 17.18 13.00
N GLU A 35 3.24 16.68 14.23
CA GLU A 35 4.45 16.59 15.05
C GLU A 35 5.46 15.64 14.40
N MET A 36 5.01 14.49 13.89
CA MET A 36 5.89 13.55 13.19
C MET A 36 6.49 14.17 11.92
N ILE A 37 5.68 14.91 11.15
CA ILE A 37 6.19 15.59 9.95
C ILE A 37 7.20 16.68 10.31
N GLU A 38 6.89 17.54 11.28
CA GLU A 38 7.82 18.58 11.74
C GLU A 38 9.14 17.97 12.24
N HIS A 39 9.06 16.92 13.06
CA HIS A 39 10.24 16.23 13.56
C HIS A 39 11.05 15.60 12.42
N SER A 40 10.40 14.98 11.44
CA SER A 40 11.09 14.43 10.26
C SER A 40 11.79 15.51 9.43
N MET A 41 11.20 16.71 9.31
CA MET A 41 11.80 17.84 8.60
C MET A 41 13.01 18.40 9.35
N CYS A 42 12.94 18.49 10.68
CA CYS A 42 14.07 18.87 11.52
C CYS A 42 15.22 17.85 11.41
N LEU A 43 14.91 16.55 11.40
CA LEU A 43 15.90 15.49 11.16
C LEU A 43 16.53 15.60 9.76
N ALA A 44 15.79 16.12 8.78
CA ALA A 44 16.29 16.42 7.44
C ALA A 44 17.11 17.73 7.35
N GLY A 45 17.27 18.44 8.48
CA GLY A 45 18.12 19.63 8.60
C GLY A 45 17.41 20.97 8.49
N LEU A 46 16.07 21.01 8.41
CA LEU A 46 15.32 22.27 8.47
C LEU A 46 15.37 22.83 9.89
N SER A 47 15.35 24.16 10.02
CA SER A 47 15.11 24.79 11.31
C SER A 47 13.67 24.55 11.77
N ALA A 48 13.44 24.64 13.08
CA ALA A 48 12.10 24.46 13.64
C ALA A 48 11.06 25.43 13.05
N ALA A 49 11.45 26.67 12.75
CA ALA A 49 10.55 27.65 12.14
C ALA A 49 10.19 27.30 10.69
N GLU A 50 11.15 26.81 9.91
CA GLU A 50 10.92 26.34 8.53
C GLU A 50 10.04 25.09 8.51
N ALA A 51 10.32 24.13 9.40
CA ALA A 51 9.55 22.91 9.54
C ALA A 51 8.09 23.21 9.91
N ALA A 52 7.84 24.04 10.93
CA ALA A 52 6.50 24.42 11.35
C ALA A 52 5.71 25.15 10.24
N GLY A 53 6.39 25.93 9.41
CA GLY A 53 5.76 26.61 8.27
C GLY A 53 5.38 25.67 7.12
N ALA A 54 6.20 24.64 6.86
CA ALA A 54 6.02 23.73 5.72
C ALA A 54 5.20 22.47 6.04
N ALA A 55 5.27 21.98 7.28
CA ALA A 55 4.68 20.71 7.71
C ALA A 55 3.16 20.60 7.46
N PRO A 56 2.33 21.63 7.70
CA PRO A 56 0.89 21.52 7.44
C PRO A 56 0.56 21.22 5.97
N GLY A 57 1.31 21.81 5.04
CA GLY A 57 1.14 21.59 3.60
C GLY A 57 1.53 20.18 3.19
N LEU A 58 2.67 19.68 3.69
CA LEU A 58 3.09 18.30 3.43
C LEU A 58 2.12 17.30 4.05
N LEU A 59 1.68 17.53 5.29
CA LEU A 59 0.69 16.69 5.95
C LEU A 59 -0.60 16.61 5.13
N ALA A 60 -1.15 17.73 4.68
CA ALA A 60 -2.36 17.76 3.85
C ALA A 60 -2.19 16.97 2.54
N PHE A 61 -1.05 17.12 1.87
CA PHE A 61 -0.71 16.35 0.67
C PHE A 61 -0.67 14.84 0.96
N LEU A 62 0.06 14.44 1.99
CA LEU A 62 0.17 13.03 2.40
C LEU A 62 -1.18 12.45 2.80
N ARG A 63 -2.05 13.24 3.47
CA ARG A 63 -3.43 12.83 3.78
C ARG A 63 -4.22 12.54 2.51
N GLY A 64 -4.10 13.38 1.48
CA GLY A 64 -4.74 13.17 0.19
C GLY A 64 -4.27 11.87 -0.49
N VAL A 65 -2.96 11.64 -0.52
CA VAL A 65 -2.37 10.40 -1.05
C VAL A 65 -2.85 9.18 -0.26
N GLY A 66 -2.83 9.23 1.06
CA GLY A 66 -3.28 8.15 1.93
C GLY A 66 -4.76 7.81 1.73
N VAL A 67 -5.62 8.81 1.56
CA VAL A 67 -7.05 8.59 1.24
C VAL A 67 -7.20 7.91 -0.13
N ALA A 68 -6.43 8.31 -1.14
CA ALA A 68 -6.46 7.65 -2.44
C ALA A 68 -6.08 6.16 -2.34
N PHE A 69 -5.06 5.82 -1.56
CA PHE A 69 -4.69 4.41 -1.31
C PHE A 69 -5.76 3.65 -0.53
N ILE A 70 -6.39 4.27 0.48
CA ILE A 70 -7.51 3.65 1.22
C ILE A 70 -8.67 3.33 0.27
N VAL A 71 -9.07 4.28 -0.59
CA VAL A 71 -10.13 4.05 -1.58
C VAL A 71 -9.74 2.96 -2.57
N GLY A 72 -8.50 2.98 -3.06
CA GLY A 72 -7.96 1.95 -3.96
C GLY A 72 -8.00 0.55 -3.36
N ASN A 73 -7.57 0.39 -2.11
CA ASN A 73 -7.62 -0.88 -1.39
C ASN A 73 -9.06 -1.28 -1.03
N ALA A 74 -9.96 -0.34 -0.77
CA ALA A 74 -11.37 -0.66 -0.58
C ALA A 74 -12.02 -1.18 -1.87
N LEU A 75 -11.70 -0.60 -3.03
CA LEU A 75 -12.15 -1.10 -4.34
C LEU A 75 -11.61 -2.51 -4.62
N ALA A 76 -10.40 -2.81 -4.15
CA ALA A 76 -9.79 -4.13 -4.29
C ALA A 76 -10.52 -5.25 -3.54
N LEU A 77 -11.38 -4.93 -2.57
CA LEU A 77 -12.28 -5.92 -1.92
C LEU A 77 -13.25 -6.56 -2.92
N LEU A 78 -13.45 -5.95 -4.10
CA LEU A 78 -14.22 -6.51 -5.20
C LEU A 78 -13.46 -7.58 -6.00
N ALA A 79 -12.19 -7.89 -5.68
CA ALA A 79 -11.39 -8.90 -6.36
C ALA A 79 -12.10 -10.26 -6.55
N PRO A 80 -12.93 -10.78 -5.60
CA PRO A 80 -13.67 -12.03 -5.79
C PRO A 80 -14.72 -12.00 -6.89
N ARG A 81 -15.05 -10.82 -7.45
CA ARG A 81 -15.91 -10.69 -8.64
C ARG A 81 -15.15 -10.97 -9.94
N GLY A 82 -13.82 -10.99 -9.91
CA GLY A 82 -12.97 -11.32 -11.05
C GLY A 82 -12.99 -10.30 -12.18
N TRP A 83 -13.45 -9.07 -11.90
CA TRP A 83 -13.45 -7.99 -12.88
C TRP A 83 -12.03 -7.55 -13.21
N ALA A 84 -11.68 -7.51 -14.49
CA ALA A 84 -10.31 -7.20 -14.94
C ALA A 84 -9.86 -5.80 -14.50
N TRP A 85 -10.75 -4.81 -14.46
CA TRP A 85 -10.41 -3.47 -14.00
C TRP A 85 -9.97 -3.45 -12.53
N VAL A 86 -10.56 -4.31 -11.68
CA VAL A 86 -10.17 -4.41 -10.25
C VAL A 86 -8.73 -4.91 -10.13
N PHE A 87 -8.29 -5.82 -11.01
CA PHE A 87 -6.89 -6.29 -11.02
C PHE A 87 -5.93 -5.14 -11.24
N TRP A 88 -6.23 -4.29 -12.23
CA TRP A 88 -5.39 -3.15 -12.57
C TRP A 88 -5.38 -2.09 -11.47
N VAL A 89 -6.53 -1.84 -10.83
CA VAL A 89 -6.60 -0.97 -9.65
C VAL A 89 -5.72 -1.50 -8.52
N VAL A 90 -5.86 -2.79 -8.18
CA VAL A 90 -5.03 -3.43 -7.14
C VAL A 90 -3.55 -3.27 -7.48
N LEU A 91 -3.16 -3.61 -8.70
CA LEU A 91 -1.77 -3.56 -9.12
C LEU A 91 -1.21 -2.14 -9.05
N ALA A 92 -1.95 -1.15 -9.56
CA ALA A 92 -1.52 0.25 -9.55
C ALA A 92 -1.39 0.81 -8.12
N VAL A 93 -2.38 0.57 -7.26
CA VAL A 93 -2.37 1.01 -5.85
C VAL A 93 -1.21 0.39 -5.10
N ASN A 94 -1.02 -0.93 -5.23
CA ASN A 94 0.02 -1.63 -4.49
C ASN A 94 1.41 -1.35 -5.05
N LEU A 95 1.57 -1.04 -6.35
CA LEU A 95 2.83 -0.51 -6.89
C LEU A 95 3.18 0.84 -6.26
N GLY A 96 2.19 1.74 -6.13
CA GLY A 96 2.38 3.03 -5.48
C GLY A 96 2.81 2.90 -4.02
N GLN A 97 2.18 2.01 -3.26
CA GLN A 97 2.57 1.73 -1.87
C GLN A 97 3.94 1.05 -1.78
N ALA A 98 4.19 0.04 -2.62
CA ALA A 98 5.46 -0.69 -2.64
C ALA A 98 6.66 0.23 -2.92
N ALA A 99 6.46 1.33 -3.65
CA ALA A 99 7.53 2.29 -3.93
C ALA A 99 8.07 2.98 -2.67
N GLY A 100 7.31 3.04 -1.57
CA GLY A 100 7.72 3.63 -0.29
C GLY A 100 9.06 3.07 0.22
N PRO A 101 9.12 1.78 0.56
CA PRO A 101 10.36 1.08 0.97
C PRO A 101 11.50 1.14 -0.04
N PHE A 102 11.23 1.36 -1.33
CA PHE A 102 12.24 1.44 -2.40
C PHE A 102 12.73 2.88 -2.65
N GLY A 103 12.62 3.76 -1.66
CA GLY A 103 13.26 5.07 -1.65
C GLY A 103 12.32 6.26 -1.82
N MET A 104 11.00 6.05 -1.91
CA MET A 104 10.05 7.16 -1.87
C MET A 104 9.83 7.73 -0.46
N ILE A 105 10.04 6.94 0.59
CA ILE A 105 9.96 7.41 1.98
C ILE A 105 11.38 7.69 2.48
N PRO A 106 11.70 8.95 2.85
CA PRO A 106 13.00 9.29 3.39
C PRO A 106 13.30 8.56 4.72
N PRO A 107 14.56 8.18 5.00
CA PRO A 107 14.96 7.57 6.27
C PRO A 107 14.53 8.37 7.51
N GLU A 108 14.49 9.68 7.41
CA GLU A 108 14.11 10.63 8.46
C GLU A 108 12.67 10.42 8.91
N VAL A 109 11.76 10.04 8.01
CA VAL A 109 10.36 9.74 8.34
C VAL A 109 10.26 8.49 9.21
N TYR A 110 11.04 7.45 8.89
CA TYR A 110 11.11 6.24 9.71
C TYR A 110 11.74 6.53 11.07
N ARG A 111 12.80 7.34 11.13
CA ARG A 111 13.40 7.76 12.41
C ARG A 111 12.42 8.56 13.25
N ALA A 112 11.75 9.56 12.67
CA ALA A 112 10.78 10.38 13.39
C ALA A 112 9.63 9.54 13.97
N SER A 113 9.11 8.59 13.19
CA SER A 113 8.06 7.68 13.64
C SER A 113 8.53 6.76 14.77
N LEU A 114 9.79 6.30 14.74
CA LEU A 114 10.39 5.52 15.82
C LEU A 114 10.62 6.36 17.08
N ASP A 115 11.09 7.59 16.94
CA ASP A 115 11.37 8.47 18.07
C ASP A 115 10.09 8.81 18.85
N LEU A 116 9.00 9.08 18.13
CA LEU A 116 7.73 9.50 18.72
C LEU A 116 6.84 8.33 19.17
N TYR A 117 6.79 7.25 18.40
CA TYR A 117 5.83 6.16 18.61
C TYR A 117 6.48 4.79 18.81
N GLY A 118 7.81 4.72 18.83
CA GLY A 118 8.56 3.47 18.91
C GLY A 118 8.29 2.54 17.72
N PRO A 119 8.52 1.23 17.87
CA PRO A 119 8.27 0.25 16.81
C PRO A 119 6.82 0.25 16.28
N ALA A 120 5.86 0.66 17.11
CA ALA A 120 4.46 0.76 16.71
C ALA A 120 4.23 1.81 15.62
N GLY A 121 5.08 2.85 15.53
CA GLY A 121 5.02 3.87 14.47
C GLY A 121 5.41 3.35 13.09
N ILE A 122 6.16 2.25 13.01
CA ILE A 122 6.63 1.68 11.73
C ILE A 122 5.77 0.49 11.30
N LEU A 123 5.06 -0.12 12.25
CA LEU A 123 4.28 -1.32 11.98
C LEU A 123 3.27 -1.15 10.83
N PRO A 124 2.49 -0.05 10.73
CA PRO A 124 1.50 0.06 9.68
C PRO A 124 2.15 0.16 8.29
N THR A 125 3.17 0.99 8.07
CA THR A 125 3.92 1.05 6.80
C THR A 125 4.65 -0.25 6.47
N ALA A 126 5.25 -0.93 7.45
CA ALA A 126 5.89 -2.23 7.21
C ALA A 126 4.88 -3.28 6.71
N VAL A 127 3.69 -3.30 7.31
CA VAL A 127 2.61 -4.20 6.90
C VAL A 127 2.03 -3.80 5.54
N THR A 128 1.74 -2.52 5.32
CA THR A 128 1.08 -2.08 4.10
C THR A 128 2.01 -2.04 2.91
N ASP A 129 3.17 -1.42 3.04
CA ASP A 129 4.04 -1.13 1.90
C ASP A 129 4.92 -2.35 1.60
N GLY A 130 5.41 -3.01 2.65
CA GLY A 130 6.07 -4.31 2.55
C GLY A 130 5.12 -5.41 2.06
N GLY A 131 3.89 -5.46 2.60
CA GLY A 131 2.86 -6.37 2.13
C GLY A 131 2.44 -6.11 0.68
N ALA A 132 2.31 -4.83 0.30
CA ALA A 132 2.00 -4.42 -1.07
C ALA A 132 3.09 -4.86 -2.05
N ALA A 133 4.36 -4.74 -1.69
CA ALA A 133 5.46 -5.23 -2.51
C ALA A 133 5.34 -6.75 -2.78
N ILE A 134 5.06 -7.53 -1.74
CA ILE A 134 4.84 -8.99 -1.88
C ILE A 134 3.62 -9.26 -2.78
N LEU A 135 2.50 -8.57 -2.55
CA LEU A 135 1.28 -8.77 -3.33
C LEU A 135 1.49 -8.41 -4.81
N VAL A 136 2.21 -7.31 -5.10
CA VAL A 136 2.59 -6.92 -6.47
C VAL A 136 3.39 -8.03 -7.14
N ILE A 137 4.41 -8.58 -6.46
CA ILE A 137 5.22 -9.68 -7.00
C ILE A 137 4.32 -10.88 -7.34
N VAL A 138 3.42 -11.28 -6.44
CA VAL A 138 2.49 -12.39 -6.67
C VAL A 138 1.58 -12.12 -7.87
N LEU A 139 1.03 -10.92 -7.99
CA LEU A 139 0.14 -10.52 -9.10
C LEU A 139 0.89 -10.46 -10.44
N LEU A 140 2.11 -9.93 -10.45
CA LEU A 140 2.95 -9.86 -11.65
C LEU A 140 3.40 -11.25 -12.11
N ILE A 141 3.80 -12.14 -11.18
CA ILE A 141 4.11 -13.54 -11.51
C ILE A 141 2.86 -14.22 -12.09
N SER A 142 1.70 -14.04 -11.47
CA SER A 142 0.44 -14.59 -11.98
C SER A 142 0.13 -14.06 -13.39
N LEU A 143 0.26 -12.76 -13.62
CA LEU A 143 0.04 -12.14 -14.91
C LEU A 143 1.05 -12.64 -15.96
N ALA A 144 2.32 -12.80 -15.61
CA ALA A 144 3.36 -13.27 -16.52
C ALA A 144 3.14 -14.74 -16.94
N VAL A 145 2.69 -15.58 -16.01
CA VAL A 145 2.43 -17.01 -16.24
C VAL A 145 1.13 -17.23 -17.01
N PHE A 146 0.03 -16.62 -16.58
CA PHE A 146 -1.30 -16.86 -17.16
C PHE A 146 -1.69 -15.86 -18.26
N ARG A 147 -0.91 -14.79 -18.45
CA ARG A 147 -1.09 -13.73 -19.46
C ARG A 147 -2.47 -13.08 -19.42
N ARG A 148 -3.14 -13.09 -18.26
CA ARG A 148 -4.49 -12.53 -18.05
C ARG A 148 -4.67 -11.95 -16.64
N PRO A 149 -5.46 -10.87 -16.48
CA PRO A 149 -5.90 -10.37 -15.19
C PRO A 149 -6.73 -11.43 -14.47
N TRP A 150 -6.31 -11.79 -13.26
CA TRP A 150 -6.80 -12.95 -12.50
C TRP A 150 -6.53 -14.28 -13.23
N ALA A 151 -5.79 -15.19 -12.60
CA ALA A 151 -5.27 -16.41 -13.24
C ALA A 151 -6.32 -17.22 -14.03
N CYS A 152 -5.93 -17.90 -15.13
CA CYS A 152 -6.54 -19.16 -15.60
C CYS A 152 -5.78 -19.81 -16.78
N LEU A 153 -5.59 -21.14 -16.74
CA LEU A 153 -5.92 -22.03 -17.87
C LEU A 153 -6.57 -23.33 -17.33
N SER A 154 -7.62 -23.77 -18.02
CA SER A 154 -8.13 -25.15 -17.97
C SER A 154 -8.09 -25.70 -19.38
N HIS A 155 -7.20 -26.66 -19.66
CA HIS A 155 -7.29 -27.52 -20.82
C HIS A 155 -7.32 -28.97 -20.33
N LYS A 156 -8.51 -29.57 -20.32
CA LYS A 156 -8.66 -30.99 -20.58
C LYS A 156 -9.91 -31.19 -21.44
N LYS A 157 -9.69 -31.44 -22.73
CA LYS A 157 -10.60 -32.21 -23.57
C LYS A 157 -9.75 -32.86 -24.66
N GLU A 158 -9.03 -33.91 -24.29
CA GLU A 158 -8.83 -35.01 -25.23
C GLU A 158 -9.82 -36.08 -24.82
N ARG A 159 -10.65 -36.44 -25.80
CA ARG A 159 -11.79 -37.34 -25.69
C ARG A 159 -11.32 -38.78 -25.57
#